data_AF-A0A9P6GZP1-F1
#
_entry.id   AF-A0A9P6GZP1-F1
#
_cell.length_a   1.000
_cell.length_b   1.000
_cell.length_c   1.000
_cell.angle_alpha   90.00
_cell.angle_beta   90.00
_cell.angle_gamma   90.00
#
_symmetry.space_group_name_H-M   'P 1'
#
loop_
_entity.id
_entity.type
_entity.pdbx_description
1 polymer ?
#
loop_
_entity_poly.entity_id
_entity_poly.type
_entity_poly.pdbx_seq_one_letter_code
_entity_poly.pdbx_strand_id
1 'polypeptide(L)'
;MNLEMSRIYKDIMEEVMIRLENEGEAYNISRNVIFDLQNGWAQKIRAYAEMKSENVYEHGIYRGYNSYVDTRPVKTGEQVVKTEGEGSTSSTENIESDDYEMLEEEGSNYLMCLYVKVHRTRMKYKCSFKQGFVNIGNVDFAFSNAQGELEW
;
A
#
# COMPACT_ATOMS: atom_id res chain seq x y z
N MET A 1 12.97 1.46 -11.66
CA MET A 1 12.73 2.19 -10.39
C MET A 1 12.77 3.69 -10.65
N ASN A 2 11.83 4.46 -10.09
CA ASN A 2 11.85 5.92 -10.17
C ASN A 2 13.08 6.47 -9.40
N LEU A 3 13.78 7.46 -9.98
CA LEU A 3 14.98 8.08 -9.38
C LEU A 3 14.70 8.69 -7.99
N GLU A 4 13.51 9.26 -7.77
CA GLU A 4 13.15 9.81 -6.47
C GLU A 4 13.02 8.71 -5.41
N MET A 5 12.31 7.62 -5.72
CA MET A 5 12.18 6.49 -4.80
C MET A 5 13.53 5.85 -4.49
N SER A 6 14.40 5.72 -5.49
CA SER A 6 15.75 5.19 -5.28
C SER A 6 16.56 6.05 -4.31
N ARG A 7 16.39 7.38 -4.33
CA ARG A 7 17.05 8.28 -3.36
C ARG A 7 16.46 8.10 -1.97
N ILE A 8 15.13 8.14 -1.86
CA ILE A 8 14.44 7.98 -0.57
C ILE A 8 14.82 6.67 0.12
N TYR A 9 14.83 5.55 -0.60
CA TYR A 9 15.25 4.26 -0.03
C TYR A 9 16.70 4.26 0.44
N LYS A 10 17.58 4.91 -0.32
CA LYS A 10 18.99 5.04 0.04
C LYS A 10 19.16 5.91 1.28
N ASP A 11 18.48 7.05 1.34
CA ASP A 11 18.54 7.98 2.47
C ASP A 11 18.03 7.32 3.77
N ILE A 12 16.90 6.58 3.69
CA ILE A 12 16.37 5.81 4.83
C ILE A 12 17.39 4.76 5.31
N MET A 13 17.98 4.02 4.36
CA MET A 13 18.95 2.99 4.70
C MET A 13 20.20 3.60 5.35
N GLU A 14 20.76 4.67 4.79
CA GLU A 14 21.91 5.37 5.34
C GLU A 14 21.62 5.91 6.74
N GLU A 15 20.45 6.50 6.97
CA GLU A 15 20.04 6.97 8.29
C GLU A 15 20.00 5.82 9.31
N VAL A 16 19.42 4.68 8.94
CA VAL A 16 19.38 3.49 9.82
C VAL A 16 20.80 2.99 10.12
N MET A 17 21.69 2.92 9.12
CA MET A 17 23.07 2.48 9.35
C MET A 17 23.82 3.44 10.29
N ILE A 18 23.71 4.75 10.08
CA ILE A 18 24.35 5.76 10.93
C ILE A 18 23.86 5.64 12.38
N ARG A 19 22.55 5.45 12.59
CA ARG A 19 21.99 5.24 13.94
C ARG A 19 22.54 3.96 14.58
N LEU A 20 22.59 2.86 13.83
CA LEU A 20 23.15 1.59 14.32
C LEU A 20 24.64 1.68 14.62
N GLU A 21 25.42 2.45 13.86
CA GLU A 21 26.85 2.66 14.14
C GLU A 21 27.06 3.47 15.43
N ASN A 22 26.18 4.44 15.71
CA ASN A 22 26.27 5.28 16.90
C ASN A 22 25.74 4.62 18.17
N GLU A 23 24.64 3.87 18.07
CA GLU A 23 23.91 3.33 19.23
C GLU A 23 24.05 1.81 19.38
N GLY A 24 24.45 1.10 18.33
CA GLY A 24 24.49 -0.36 18.28
C GLY A 24 25.52 -0.99 19.20
N GLU A 25 26.61 -0.30 19.52
CA GLU A 25 27.64 -0.80 20.46
C GLU A 25 27.05 -1.09 21.84
N ALA A 26 26.10 -0.27 22.31
CA ALA A 26 25.40 -0.48 23.59
C ALA A 26 24.57 -1.79 23.61
N TYR A 27 24.21 -2.30 22.44
CA TYR A 27 23.45 -3.54 22.25
C TYR A 27 24.33 -4.71 21.80
N ASN A 28 25.66 -4.58 21.83
CA ASN A 28 26.63 -5.55 21.30
C ASN A 28 26.45 -5.86 19.81
N ILE A 29 25.95 -4.90 19.03
CA ILE A 29 25.85 -5.02 17.57
C ILE A 29 27.22 -4.68 16.97
N SER A 30 27.87 -5.67 16.38
CA SER A 30 29.18 -5.49 15.75
C SER A 30 29.07 -4.83 14.37
N ARG A 31 30.11 -4.09 13.95
CA ARG A 31 30.16 -3.43 12.63
C ARG A 31 29.98 -4.40 11.45
N ASN A 32 30.45 -5.64 11.60
CA ASN A 32 30.27 -6.66 10.56
C ASN A 32 28.79 -7.00 10.35
N VAL A 33 28.00 -7.08 11.43
CA VAL A 33 26.56 -7.32 11.34
C VAL A 33 25.84 -6.15 10.68
N ILE A 34 26.24 -4.91 10.98
CA ILE A 34 25.69 -3.71 10.34
C ILE A 34 26.01 -3.72 8.84
N PHE A 35 27.24 -4.06 8.47
CA PHE A 35 27.66 -4.18 7.07
C PHE A 35 26.88 -5.28 6.32
N ASP A 36 26.71 -6.45 6.93
CA ASP A 36 25.93 -7.55 6.35
C ASP A 36 24.46 -7.15 6.18
N LEU A 37 23.88 -6.45 7.15
CA LEU A 37 22.54 -5.90 7.08
C LEU A 37 22.41 -4.90 5.92
N GLN A 38 23.35 -3.97 5.79
CA GLN A 38 23.36 -2.98 4.72
C GLN A 38 23.39 -3.64 3.34
N ASN A 39 24.30 -4.59 3.14
CA ASN A 39 24.43 -5.30 1.87
C ASN A 39 23.19 -6.14 1.57
N GLY A 40 22.70 -6.90 2.54
CA GLY A 40 21.51 -7.73 2.40
C GLY A 40 20.26 -6.90 2.08
N TRP A 41 20.11 -5.75 2.74
CA TRP A 41 18.99 -4.84 2.47
C TRP A 41 19.08 -4.22 1.08
N ALA A 42 20.25 -3.69 0.69
CA ALA A 42 20.45 -3.14 -0.65
C ALA A 42 20.19 -4.15 -1.76
N GLN A 43 20.62 -5.41 -1.57
CA GLN A 43 20.34 -6.50 -2.51
C GLN A 43 18.85 -6.80 -2.61
N LYS A 44 18.12 -6.84 -1.49
CA LYS A 44 16.66 -7.06 -1.50
C LYS A 44 15.91 -5.93 -2.21
N ILE A 45 16.28 -4.66 -1.98
CA ILE A 45 15.66 -3.53 -2.69
C ILE A 45 15.92 -3.63 -4.20
N ARG A 46 17.14 -4.00 -4.61
CA ARG A 46 17.46 -4.19 -6.03
C ARG A 46 16.66 -5.34 -6.64
N ALA A 47 16.62 -6.50 -5.98
CA ALA A 47 15.86 -7.65 -6.47
C ALA A 47 14.36 -7.32 -6.61
N TYR A 48 13.80 -6.61 -5.63
CA TYR A 48 12.43 -6.11 -5.70
C TYR A 48 12.21 -5.17 -6.89
N ALA A 49 13.18 -4.28 -7.17
CA ALA A 49 13.14 -3.40 -8.34
C ALA A 49 13.20 -4.14 -9.68
N GLU A 50 13.99 -5.21 -9.74
CA GLU A 50 14.22 -6.04 -10.93
C GLU A 50 13.02 -6.94 -11.22
N MET A 51 12.45 -7.62 -10.23
CA MET A 51 11.19 -8.39 -10.37
C MET A 51 10.05 -7.51 -10.90
N LYS A 52 10.00 -6.25 -10.47
CA LYS A 52 9.01 -5.28 -10.96
C LYS A 52 9.25 -4.89 -12.44
N SER A 53 10.49 -4.92 -12.93
CA SER A 53 10.81 -4.55 -14.31
C SER A 53 10.37 -5.59 -15.34
N GLU A 54 10.43 -6.88 -15.01
CA GLU A 54 9.99 -7.96 -15.91
C GLU A 54 8.46 -7.98 -16.06
N ASN A 55 7.72 -7.76 -14.95
CA ASN A 55 6.25 -7.75 -14.94
C ASN A 55 5.60 -6.51 -15.58
N VAL A 56 6.36 -5.45 -15.87
CA VAL A 56 5.84 -4.21 -16.50
C VAL A 56 5.65 -4.37 -18.01
N TYR A 57 6.38 -5.29 -18.67
CA TYR A 57 6.34 -5.41 -20.13
C TYR A 57 5.34 -6.43 -20.67
N GLU A 58 4.87 -7.38 -19.87
CA GLU A 58 4.01 -8.45 -20.39
C GLU A 58 2.54 -8.04 -20.54
N HIS A 59 2.06 -7.01 -19.84
CA HIS A 59 0.63 -6.70 -19.78
C HIS A 59 0.20 -5.27 -20.12
N GLY A 60 1.11 -4.41 -20.63
CA GLY A 60 0.82 -3.23 -21.46
C GLY A 60 -0.16 -2.15 -20.94
N ILE A 61 -0.72 -2.33 -19.75
CA ILE A 61 -1.69 -1.48 -19.09
C ILE A 61 -1.29 -1.54 -17.62
N TYR A 62 -1.09 -0.39 -17.00
CA TYR A 62 -1.11 -0.28 -15.55
C TYR A 62 -2.37 -0.98 -15.05
N ARG A 63 -2.28 -2.24 -14.61
CA ARG A 63 -3.42 -3.06 -14.17
C ARG A 63 -4.19 -2.40 -13.02
N GLY A 64 -3.63 -1.36 -12.39
CA GLY A 64 -4.28 -0.54 -11.37
C GLY A 64 -5.00 0.73 -11.87
N TYR A 65 -4.89 1.13 -13.14
CA TYR A 65 -5.54 2.36 -13.64
C TYR A 65 -6.94 2.13 -14.22
N ASN A 66 -7.38 0.88 -14.39
CA ASN A 66 -8.63 0.58 -15.09
C ASN A 66 -9.40 -0.64 -14.55
N SER A 67 -9.74 -0.61 -13.27
CA SER A 67 -10.94 -1.30 -12.79
C SER A 67 -11.73 -0.39 -11.87
N TYR A 68 -12.33 0.66 -12.45
CA TYR A 68 -13.64 1.06 -11.95
C TYR A 68 -14.50 -0.20 -12.03
N VAL A 69 -14.82 -0.78 -10.88
CA VAL A 69 -15.86 -1.79 -10.76
C VAL A 69 -17.13 -1.09 -11.25
N ASP A 70 -17.51 -1.32 -12.51
CA ASP A 70 -18.73 -0.78 -13.07
C ASP A 70 -19.90 -1.52 -12.40
N THR A 71 -20.43 -0.95 -11.32
CA THR A 71 -21.58 -1.50 -10.59
C THR A 71 -22.91 -1.21 -11.29
N ARG A 72 -22.91 -0.88 -12.58
CA ARG A 72 -24.16 -0.73 -13.33
C ARG A 72 -24.80 -2.10 -13.56
N PRO A 73 -26.03 -2.33 -13.07
CA PRO A 73 -26.72 -3.59 -13.30
C PRO A 73 -27.03 -3.72 -14.80
N VAL A 74 -26.52 -4.80 -15.40
CA VAL A 74 -26.87 -5.22 -16.76
C VAL A 74 -28.37 -5.54 -16.77
N LYS A 75 -29.16 -4.70 -17.43
CA LYS A 75 -30.57 -5.01 -17.72
C LYS A 75 -30.62 -5.98 -18.90
N THR A 76 -30.88 -7.24 -18.63
CA THR A 76 -31.35 -8.19 -19.64
C THR A 76 -32.55 -8.94 -19.09
N GLY A 77 -33.73 -8.69 -19.68
CA GLY A 77 -34.86 -9.62 -19.79
C GLY A 77 -35.54 -10.11 -18.52
N GLU A 78 -36.83 -9.78 -18.39
CA GLU A 78 -37.79 -10.34 -17.43
C GLU A 78 -37.63 -11.84 -17.15
N GLN A 79 -37.70 -12.23 -15.87
CA GLN A 79 -38.71 -13.17 -15.33
C GLN A 79 -38.85 -13.01 -13.81
N VAL A 80 -40.10 -13.12 -13.38
CA VAL A 80 -40.66 -12.81 -12.06
C VAL A 80 -40.51 -13.99 -11.11
N VAL A 81 -39.94 -13.77 -9.91
CA VAL A 81 -40.27 -14.58 -8.71
C VAL A 81 -40.26 -13.66 -7.48
N LYS A 82 -41.39 -13.59 -6.78
CA LYS A 82 -41.54 -12.95 -5.46
C LYS A 82 -41.20 -13.94 -4.36
N THR A 83 -40.39 -13.53 -3.37
CA THR A 83 -40.55 -14.00 -1.98
C THR A 83 -40.07 -12.92 -1.01
N GLU A 84 -40.91 -12.62 -0.02
CA GLU A 84 -40.70 -11.72 1.10
C GLU A 84 -39.83 -12.38 2.19
N GLY A 85 -39.16 -11.60 3.05
CA GLY A 85 -38.71 -12.11 4.37
C GLY A 85 -37.35 -11.62 4.88
N GLU A 86 -37.43 -10.63 5.78
CA GLU A 86 -36.70 -10.53 7.06
C GLU A 86 -35.17 -10.38 7.12
N GLY A 87 -34.77 -9.19 7.61
CA GLY A 87 -33.84 -8.98 8.73
C GLY A 87 -32.53 -9.78 8.76
N SER A 88 -31.42 -9.11 8.44
CA SER A 88 -30.11 -9.58 8.89
C SER A 88 -29.35 -8.45 9.56
N THR A 89 -29.03 -8.74 10.82
CA THR A 89 -28.38 -7.91 11.83
C THR A 89 -26.99 -7.48 11.40
N SER A 90 -26.70 -6.19 11.58
CA SER A 90 -25.35 -5.62 11.49
C SER A 90 -24.50 -6.24 12.60
N SER A 91 -23.68 -7.24 12.23
CA SER A 91 -22.58 -7.68 13.08
C SER A 91 -21.43 -6.70 12.88
N THR A 92 -21.17 -5.94 13.92
CA THR A 92 -20.01 -5.05 14.03
C THR A 92 -18.80 -5.96 14.24
N GLU A 93 -18.06 -6.27 13.18
CA GLU A 93 -16.83 -7.04 13.30
C GLU A 93 -15.71 -6.09 13.75
N ASN A 94 -15.29 -6.29 14.99
CA ASN A 94 -14.06 -5.76 15.54
C ASN A 94 -12.91 -6.34 14.73
N ILE A 95 -12.23 -5.51 13.93
CA ILE A 95 -11.04 -5.91 13.16
C ILE A 95 -9.90 -6.11 14.16
N GLU A 96 -9.73 -7.34 14.63
CA GLU A 96 -8.58 -7.77 15.41
C GLU A 96 -7.35 -7.94 14.51
N SER A 97 -6.19 -7.87 15.14
CA SER A 97 -4.84 -7.59 14.63
C SER A 97 -4.24 -8.60 13.63
N ASP A 98 -5.00 -9.54 13.08
CA ASP A 98 -4.49 -10.67 12.30
C ASP A 98 -4.61 -10.51 10.76
N ASP A 99 -5.18 -9.40 10.27
CA ASP A 99 -5.38 -9.12 8.83
C ASP A 99 -4.09 -8.72 8.06
N TYR A 100 -2.92 -8.71 8.71
CA TYR A 100 -1.66 -8.33 8.03
C TYR A 100 -1.22 -9.36 6.98
N GLU A 101 -1.53 -10.64 7.14
CA GLU A 101 -1.17 -11.68 6.16
C GLU A 101 -1.93 -11.54 4.84
N MET A 102 -3.09 -10.90 4.84
CA MET A 102 -3.88 -10.67 3.62
C MET A 102 -3.40 -9.48 2.77
N LEU A 103 -2.42 -8.71 3.25
CA LEU A 103 -1.85 -7.57 2.52
C LEU A 103 -0.74 -7.97 1.54
N GLU A 104 -0.30 -9.24 1.55
CA GLU A 104 0.83 -9.72 0.76
C GLU A 104 0.43 -10.43 -0.55
N GLU A 105 -0.84 -10.39 -0.97
CA GLU A 105 -1.20 -10.89 -2.31
C GLU A 105 -0.52 -10.04 -3.40
N GLU A 106 0.21 -10.69 -4.30
CA GLU A 106 0.87 -10.06 -5.45
C GLU A 106 -0.13 -9.21 -6.25
N GLY A 107 0.05 -7.89 -6.21
CA GLY A 107 -0.80 -6.93 -6.91
C GLY A 107 -1.77 -6.15 -6.03
N SER A 108 -1.72 -6.32 -4.71
CA SER A 108 -2.46 -5.47 -3.76
C SER A 108 -1.89 -4.05 -3.71
N ASN A 109 -2.78 -3.06 -3.85
CA ASN A 109 -2.41 -1.65 -3.67
C ASN A 109 -2.50 -1.29 -2.19
N TYR A 110 -1.45 -0.70 -1.63
CA TYR A 110 -1.46 -0.25 -0.24
C TYR A 110 -1.04 1.22 -0.12
N LEU A 111 -1.65 1.90 0.86
CA LEU A 111 -1.37 3.28 1.23
C LEU A 111 -1.00 3.32 2.72
N MET A 112 0.23 3.73 3.01
CA MET A 112 0.69 3.95 4.38
C MET A 112 0.99 5.43 4.56
N CYS A 113 0.27 6.10 5.47
CA CYS A 113 0.45 7.54 5.71
C CYS A 113 -0.17 7.97 7.05
N LEU A 114 0.02 9.25 7.39
CA LEU A 114 -0.71 9.89 8.48
C LEU A 114 -1.93 10.62 7.93
N TYR A 115 -3.07 10.49 8.62
CA TYR A 115 -4.22 11.35 8.34
C TYR A 115 -4.02 12.74 8.96
N VAL A 116 -4.51 13.76 8.27
CA VAL A 116 -4.58 15.15 8.76
C VAL A 116 -6.00 15.50 9.11
N LYS A 117 -6.93 15.24 8.18
CA LYS A 117 -8.35 15.55 8.35
C LYS A 117 -9.19 14.59 7.53
N VAL A 118 -10.24 14.07 8.14
CA VAL A 118 -11.30 13.34 7.45
C VAL A 118 -12.60 14.10 7.70
N HIS A 119 -13.31 14.44 6.63
CA HIS A 119 -14.58 15.13 6.70
C HIS A 119 -15.62 14.38 5.87
N ARG A 120 -16.80 14.19 6.45
CA ARG A 120 -17.94 13.56 5.78
C ARG A 120 -19.10 14.54 5.63
N THR A 121 -19.68 14.61 4.44
CA THR A 121 -20.99 15.23 4.20
C THR A 121 -21.88 14.23 3.45
N ARG A 122 -22.95 13.76 4.11
CA ARG A 122 -23.78 12.64 3.63
C ARG A 122 -22.93 11.40 3.36
N MET A 123 -22.91 10.92 2.12
CA MET A 123 -22.17 9.75 1.65
C MET A 123 -20.77 10.09 1.12
N LYS A 124 -20.40 11.38 1.06
CA LYS A 124 -19.12 11.82 0.51
C LYS A 124 -18.10 12.04 1.63
N TYR A 125 -16.92 11.44 1.47
CA TYR A 125 -15.75 11.62 2.32
C TYR A 125 -14.70 12.47 1.60
N LYS A 126 -14.10 13.41 2.31
CA LYS A 126 -12.91 14.13 1.91
C LYS A 126 -11.82 13.88 2.94
N CYS A 127 -10.72 13.30 2.48
CA CYS A 127 -9.58 12.91 3.30
C CYS A 127 -8.35 13.73 2.90
N SER A 128 -7.59 14.19 3.88
CA SER A 128 -6.28 14.82 3.70
C SER A 128 -5.25 14.01 4.47
N PHE A 129 -4.17 13.66 3.79
CA PHE A 129 -3.09 12.81 4.30
C PHE A 129 -1.74 13.52 4.19
N LYS A 130 -0.76 13.08 4.98
CA LYS A 130 0.62 13.55 4.92
C LYS A 130 1.61 12.41 5.16
N GLN A 131 2.86 12.63 4.73
CA GLN A 131 4.01 11.76 5.01
C GLN A 131 3.71 10.29 4.69
N GLY A 132 3.49 10.00 3.41
CA GLY A 132 3.03 8.68 3.02
C GLY A 132 3.79 8.04 1.88
N PHE A 133 3.65 6.73 1.83
CA PHE A 133 4.03 5.86 0.74
C PHE A 133 2.77 5.21 0.18
N VAL A 134 2.68 5.13 -1.14
CA VAL A 134 1.65 4.38 -1.83
C VAL A 134 2.30 3.43 -2.80
N ASN A 135 1.86 2.18 -2.78
CA ASN A 135 2.18 1.19 -3.77
C ASN A 135 0.94 0.99 -4.64
N ILE A 136 1.09 1.22 -5.94
CA ILE A 136 0.02 1.05 -6.93
C ILE A 136 0.53 0.06 -7.98
N GLY A 137 -0.05 -1.14 -7.96
CA GLY A 137 0.44 -2.31 -8.66
C GLY A 137 1.88 -2.60 -8.27
N ASN A 138 2.79 -2.41 -9.22
CA ASN A 138 4.21 -2.71 -9.02
C ASN A 138 5.06 -1.43 -8.90
N VAL A 139 4.47 -0.26 -8.62
CA VAL A 139 5.20 1.01 -8.53
C VAL A 139 4.97 1.68 -7.19
N ASP A 140 6.08 2.10 -6.58
CA ASP A 140 6.07 2.81 -5.31
C ASP A 140 6.15 4.32 -5.56
N PHE A 141 5.41 5.07 -4.75
CA PHE A 141 5.41 6.53 -4.73
C PHE A 141 5.47 7.01 -3.30
N ALA A 142 6.25 8.06 -3.05
CA ALA A 142 6.26 8.79 -1.80
C ALA A 142 5.57 10.14 -2.01
N PHE A 143 4.86 10.62 -0.99
CA PHE A 143 4.23 11.93 -1.03
C PHE A 143 4.35 12.65 0.31
N SER A 144 4.50 13.98 0.22
CA SER A 144 4.44 14.84 1.41
C SER A 144 3.01 15.08 1.86
N ASN A 145 2.09 15.32 0.93
CA ASN A 145 0.66 15.53 1.17
C ASN A 145 -0.16 14.86 0.07
N ALA A 146 -1.34 14.34 0.43
CA ALA A 146 -2.31 13.78 -0.52
C ALA A 146 -3.74 14.13 -0.12
N GLN A 147 -4.64 14.16 -1.10
CA GLN A 147 -6.07 14.37 -0.90
C GLN A 147 -6.85 13.26 -1.60
N GLY A 148 -7.91 12.78 -0.95
CA GLY A 148 -8.81 11.76 -1.51
C GLY A 148 -10.27 12.15 -1.34
N GLU A 149 -11.07 11.95 -2.37
CA GLU A 149 -12.53 12.05 -2.31
C GLU A 149 -13.13 10.66 -2.56
N LEU A 150 -14.02 10.22 -1.66
CA LEU A 150 -14.64 8.89 -1.71
C LEU A 150 -16.15 9.02 -1.54
N GLU A 151 -16.89 8.09 -2.12
CA GLU A 151 -18.33 7.92 -1.91
C GLU A 151 -18.58 6.53 -1.31
N TRP A 152 -19.49 6.47 -0.33
CA TRP A 152 -19.93 5.22 0.31
C TRP A 152 -21.38 4.93 -0.06
#